data_AF-A0A8T5DS16-F1
#
_entry.id   AF-A0A8T5DS16-F1
#
_cell.length_a   1.000
_cell.length_b   1.000
_cell.length_c   1.000
_cell.angle_alpha   90.00
_cell.angle_beta   90.00
_cell.angle_gamma   90.00
#
_symmetry.space_group_name_H-M   'P 1'
#
loop_
_entity.id
_entity.type
_entity.pdbx_description
1 polymer ?
#
loop_
_entity_poly.entity_id
_entity_poly.type
_entity_poly.pdbx_seq_one_letter_code
_entity_poly.pdbx_strand_id
1 'polypeptide(L)'
;MALKSSIRTLLLIGMLATVGAGVLTLGLGMDTPWAPWERQSDTMFPALLFTLASFVATVAFCATTVVFHNWLKMLTNNPDKWWRISGILFLFAYGIYSLGSGTIEAAIMLNILHLIVGLPALTLLPRTFRNEQNYPYSSEIVF
;
A
#
# COMPACT_ATOMS: atom_id res chain seq x y z
N MET A 1 -0.22 -7.32 18.59
CA MET A 1 -1.69 -7.08 18.50
C MET A 1 -2.05 -6.23 17.29
N ALA A 2 -1.40 -5.07 17.05
CA ALA A 2 -1.69 -4.17 15.93
C ALA A 2 -1.81 -4.86 14.54
N LEU A 3 -0.89 -5.76 14.17
CA LEU A 3 -0.94 -6.47 12.88
C LEU A 3 -2.19 -7.37 12.74
N LYS A 4 -2.59 -8.07 13.81
CA LYS A 4 -3.77 -8.94 13.83
C LYS A 4 -5.07 -8.13 13.66
N SER A 5 -5.09 -6.92 14.22
CA SER A 5 -6.24 -6.00 14.12
C SER A 5 -6.36 -5.36 12.74
N SER A 6 -5.23 -4.99 12.15
CA SER A 6 -5.20 -4.42 10.80
C SER A 6 -5.42 -5.47 9.70
N ILE A 7 -5.35 -6.78 10.00
CA ILE A 7 -5.34 -7.86 9.00
C ILE A 7 -6.53 -7.79 8.03
N ARG A 8 -7.72 -7.42 8.50
CA ARG A 8 -8.92 -7.28 7.65
C ARG A 8 -8.77 -6.13 6.67
N THR A 9 -8.24 -5.00 7.14
CA THR A 9 -7.95 -3.83 6.28
C THR A 9 -6.82 -4.14 5.31
N LEU A 10 -5.79 -4.87 5.74
CA LEU A 10 -4.69 -5.31 4.86
C LEU A 10 -5.19 -6.24 3.75
N LEU A 11 -6.03 -7.22 4.09
CA LEU A 11 -6.65 -8.12 3.13
C LEU A 11 -7.54 -7.37 2.13
N LEU A 12 -8.29 -6.36 2.59
CA LEU A 12 -9.12 -5.54 1.72
C LEU A 12 -8.28 -4.72 0.74
N ILE A 13 -7.20 -4.09 1.20
CA ILE A 13 -6.26 -3.34 0.35
C ILE A 13 -5.56 -4.29 -0.62
N GLY A 14 -5.13 -5.47 -0.16
CA GLY A 14 -4.53 -6.50 -1.02
C GLY A 14 -5.49 -7.03 -2.09
N MET A 15 -6.77 -7.21 -1.74
CA MET A 15 -7.81 -7.62 -2.70
C MET A 15 -8.05 -6.53 -3.74
N LEU A 16 -8.16 -5.26 -3.33
CA LEU A 16 -8.24 -4.12 -4.25
C LEU A 16 -7.04 -4.06 -5.20
N ALA A 17 -5.83 -4.26 -4.68
CA ALA A 17 -4.61 -4.30 -5.49
C ALA A 17 -4.64 -5.44 -6.51
N THR A 18 -5.05 -6.63 -6.10
CA THR A 18 -5.05 -7.84 -6.95
C THR A 18 -6.11 -7.73 -8.04
N VAL A 19 -7.33 -7.28 -7.68
CA VAL A 19 -8.41 -7.05 -8.65
C VAL A 19 -8.03 -5.91 -9.59
N GLY A 20 -7.49 -4.81 -9.08
CA GLY A 20 -7.01 -3.69 -9.89
C GLY A 20 -5.94 -4.13 -10.90
N ALA A 21 -4.89 -4.81 -10.43
CA ALA A 21 -3.83 -5.34 -11.29
C ALA A 21 -4.38 -6.34 -12.32
N GLY A 22 -5.30 -7.23 -11.93
CA GLY A 22 -5.92 -8.18 -12.84
C GLY A 22 -6.76 -7.51 -13.92
N VAL A 23 -7.55 -6.49 -13.57
CA VAL A 23 -8.36 -5.73 -14.55
C VAL A 23 -7.46 -4.98 -15.53
N LEU A 24 -6.41 -4.30 -15.04
CA LEU A 24 -5.50 -3.54 -15.90
C LEU A 24 -4.68 -4.46 -16.83
N THR A 25 -4.19 -5.59 -16.31
CA THR A 25 -3.30 -6.46 -17.08
C THR A 25 -4.02 -7.50 -17.92
N LEU A 26 -5.02 -8.21 -17.37
CA LEU A 26 -5.76 -9.26 -18.09
C LEU A 26 -6.99 -8.72 -18.81
N GLY A 27 -7.64 -7.69 -18.25
CA GLY A 27 -8.85 -7.10 -18.83
C GLY A 27 -8.55 -6.08 -19.92
N LEU A 28 -7.65 -5.14 -19.65
CA LEU A 28 -7.27 -4.07 -20.58
C LEU A 28 -6.01 -4.39 -21.40
N GLY A 29 -5.25 -5.42 -21.02
CA GLY A 29 -4.04 -5.81 -21.74
C GLY A 29 -2.86 -4.86 -21.54
N MET A 30 -2.84 -4.08 -20.44
CA MET A 30 -1.83 -3.06 -20.23
C MET A 30 -0.44 -3.63 -20.00
N ASP A 31 0.57 -2.90 -20.49
CA ASP A 31 1.99 -3.17 -20.27
C ASP A 31 2.32 -3.37 -18.78
N THR A 32 3.10 -4.39 -18.50
CA THR A 32 3.50 -4.76 -17.12
C THR A 32 4.99 -4.53 -16.93
N PRO A 33 5.42 -3.32 -16.53
CA PRO A 33 6.83 -2.99 -16.42
C PRO A 33 7.50 -3.86 -15.36
N TRP A 34 8.70 -4.35 -15.69
CA TRP A 34 9.56 -5.09 -14.77
C TRP A 34 9.93 -4.25 -13.54
N ALA A 35 10.35 -3.00 -13.75
CA ALA A 35 10.74 -2.12 -12.67
C ALA A 35 10.76 -0.64 -13.10
N PRO A 36 10.13 0.29 -12.37
CA PRO A 36 10.21 1.73 -12.67
C PRO A 36 11.61 2.33 -12.47
N TRP A 37 12.52 1.63 -11.80
CA TRP A 37 13.92 2.07 -11.59
C TRP A 37 14.90 1.57 -12.65
N GLU A 38 14.50 0.63 -13.52
CA GLU A 38 15.40 -0.01 -14.49
C GLU A 38 15.12 0.49 -15.91
N ARG A 39 15.43 1.78 -16.14
CA ARG A 39 15.08 2.53 -17.36
C ARG A 39 15.67 2.00 -18.67
N GLN A 40 16.66 1.11 -18.60
CA GLN A 40 17.36 0.56 -19.78
C GLN A 40 16.83 -0.81 -20.20
N SER A 41 15.83 -1.33 -19.50
CA SER A 41 15.29 -2.66 -19.75
C SER A 41 13.87 -2.56 -20.34
N ASP A 42 13.70 -3.05 -21.56
CA ASP A 42 12.38 -3.24 -22.17
C ASP A 42 11.68 -4.52 -21.66
N THR A 43 12.20 -5.10 -20.57
CA THR A 43 11.65 -6.35 -20.01
C THR A 43 10.31 -6.07 -19.35
N MET A 44 9.31 -6.85 -19.73
CA MET A 44 7.98 -6.84 -19.12
C MET A 44 7.74 -8.13 -18.35
N PHE A 45 6.96 -8.05 -17.28
CA PHE A 45 6.51 -9.25 -16.59
C PHE A 45 5.42 -9.98 -17.40
N PRO A 46 5.33 -11.30 -17.30
CA PRO A 46 4.07 -11.98 -17.58
C PRO A 46 2.98 -11.46 -16.65
N ALA A 47 1.77 -11.20 -17.18
CA ALA A 47 0.66 -10.61 -16.41
C ALA A 47 0.38 -11.32 -15.08
N LEU A 48 0.46 -12.66 -15.07
CA LEU A 48 0.27 -13.46 -13.85
C LEU A 48 1.35 -13.24 -12.79
N LEU A 49 2.61 -13.02 -13.22
CA LEU A 49 3.70 -12.70 -12.31
C LEU A 49 3.59 -11.27 -11.80
N PHE A 50 3.12 -10.35 -12.63
CA PHE A 50 2.88 -8.97 -12.23
C PHE A 50 1.77 -8.85 -11.17
N THR A 51 0.67 -9.60 -11.30
CA THR A 51 -0.40 -9.61 -10.31
C THR A 51 0.07 -10.20 -8.98
N LEU A 52 0.84 -11.28 -9.02
CA LEU A 52 1.45 -11.86 -7.81
C LEU A 52 2.44 -10.89 -7.16
N ALA A 53 3.31 -10.26 -7.95
CA ALA A 53 4.26 -9.27 -7.46
C ALA A 53 3.55 -8.06 -6.82
N SER A 54 2.46 -7.59 -7.42
CA SER A 54 1.63 -6.50 -6.90
C SER A 54 0.98 -6.86 -5.56
N PHE A 55 0.51 -8.11 -5.42
CA PHE A 55 -0.01 -8.60 -4.15
C PHE A 55 1.08 -8.65 -3.07
N VAL A 56 2.24 -9.25 -3.36
CA VAL A 56 3.37 -9.34 -2.43
C VAL A 56 3.86 -7.95 -2.03
N ALA A 57 4.02 -7.03 -2.99
CA ALA A 57 4.40 -5.65 -2.74
C ALA A 57 3.39 -4.94 -1.82
N THR A 58 2.09 -5.18 -2.03
CA THR A 58 1.03 -4.62 -1.17
C THR A 58 1.13 -5.15 0.26
N VAL A 59 1.32 -6.46 0.45
CA VAL A 59 1.49 -7.07 1.77
C VAL A 59 2.74 -6.53 2.47
N ALA A 60 3.86 -6.44 1.76
CA ALA A 60 5.11 -5.90 2.30
C ALA A 60 4.96 -4.43 2.69
N PHE A 61 4.35 -3.61 1.83
CA PHE A 61 4.07 -2.20 2.12
C PHE A 61 3.16 -2.06 3.36
N CYS A 62 2.11 -2.87 3.43
CA CYS A 62 1.20 -2.93 4.58
C CYS A 62 1.91 -3.33 5.89
N ALA A 63 2.87 -4.26 5.85
CA ALA A 63 3.65 -4.62 7.03
C ALA A 63 4.57 -3.48 7.48
N THR A 64 5.31 -2.87 6.54
CA THR A 64 6.23 -1.76 6.82
C THR A 64 5.49 -0.54 7.37
N THR A 65 4.29 -0.27 6.88
CA THR A 65 3.47 0.86 7.33
C THR A 65 2.97 0.71 8.76
N VAL A 66 2.67 -0.51 9.22
CA VAL A 66 2.38 -0.77 10.65
C VAL A 66 3.59 -0.43 11.52
N VAL A 67 4.80 -0.84 11.10
CA VAL A 67 6.05 -0.56 11.82
C VAL A 67 6.31 0.95 11.83
N PHE A 68 6.16 1.62 10.70
CA PHE A 68 6.36 3.05 10.56
C PHE A 68 5.37 3.87 11.40
N HIS A 69 4.09 3.49 11.44
CA HIS A 69 3.09 4.15 12.28
C HIS A 69 3.42 4.00 13.78
N ASN A 70 3.87 2.82 14.21
CA ASN A 70 4.34 2.61 15.58
C ASN A 70 5.57 3.47 15.91
N TRP A 71 6.49 3.62 14.96
CA TRP A 71 7.64 4.51 15.12
C TRP A 71 7.22 5.99 15.23
N LEU A 72 6.26 6.43 14.41
CA LEU A 72 5.66 7.76 14.55
C LEU A 72 5.02 7.97 15.92
N LYS A 73 4.29 6.98 16.46
CA LYS A 73 3.73 7.06 17.82
C LYS A 73 4.78 7.30 18.90
N MET A 74 6.00 6.79 18.73
CA MET A 74 7.09 6.98 19.69
C MET A 74 7.73 8.37 19.60
N LEU A 75 7.76 8.97 18.40
CA LEU A 75 8.51 10.20 18.14
C LEU A 75 7.65 11.46 18.06
N THR A 76 6.34 11.34 17.88
CA THR A 76 5.46 12.49 17.70
C THR A 76 4.20 12.43 18.55
N ASN A 77 3.76 13.61 18.99
CA ASN A 77 2.49 13.79 19.70
C ASN A 77 1.27 13.61 18.79
N ASN A 78 1.44 13.61 17.45
CA ASN A 78 0.34 13.52 16.48
C ASN A 78 0.65 12.52 15.34
N PRO A 79 0.71 11.21 15.64
CA PRO A 79 1.12 10.17 14.69
C PRO A 79 0.24 10.11 13.43
N ASP A 80 -1.07 10.33 13.57
CA ASP A 80 -2.00 10.29 12.43
C ASP A 80 -1.80 11.45 11.45
N LYS A 81 -1.42 12.63 11.94
CA LYS A 81 -1.11 13.78 11.09
C LYS A 81 0.15 13.51 10.28
N TRP A 82 1.21 13.03 10.95
CA TRP A 82 2.49 12.72 10.30
C TRP A 82 2.38 11.53 9.34
N TRP A 83 1.56 10.54 9.66
CA TRP A 83 1.20 9.46 8.75
C TRP A 83 0.56 9.98 7.46
N ARG A 84 -0.41 10.88 7.56
CA ARG A 84 -1.04 11.46 6.36
C ARG A 84 -0.05 12.29 5.54
N ILE A 85 0.77 13.12 6.18
CA ILE A 85 1.76 13.94 5.49
C ILE A 85 2.79 13.05 4.76
N SER A 86 3.36 12.06 5.44
CA SER A 86 4.33 11.15 4.86
C SER A 86 3.72 10.29 3.75
N GLY A 87 2.49 9.81 3.90
CA GLY A 87 1.81 9.05 2.85
C GLY A 87 1.43 9.91 1.64
N ILE A 88 1.01 11.17 1.81
CA ILE A 88 0.79 12.11 0.69
C ILE A 88 2.11 12.37 -0.05
N LEU A 89 3.20 12.60 0.69
CA LEU A 89 4.51 12.80 0.11
C LEU A 89 4.97 11.56 -0.68
N PHE A 90 4.75 10.36 -0.12
CA PHE A 90 5.06 9.09 -0.79
C PHE A 90 4.24 8.91 -2.07
N LEU A 91 2.92 9.17 -2.03
CA LEU A 91 2.07 9.11 -3.23
C LEU A 91 2.59 10.01 -4.35
N PHE A 92 2.98 11.24 -3.99
CA PHE A 92 3.47 12.21 -4.96
C PHE A 92 4.84 11.81 -5.53
N ALA A 93 5.78 11.45 -4.65
CA ALA A 93 7.13 11.05 -5.05
C ALA A 93 7.11 9.78 -5.91
N TYR A 94 6.37 8.75 -5.50
CA TYR A 94 6.24 7.52 -6.27
C TYR A 94 5.51 7.76 -7.59
N GLY A 95 4.45 8.59 -7.60
CA GLY A 95 3.71 8.86 -8.84
C GLY A 95 4.57 9.55 -9.90
N ILE A 96 5.43 10.48 -9.48
CA ILE A 96 6.45 11.08 -10.37
C ILE A 96 7.47 10.03 -10.80
N TYR A 97 7.96 9.21 -9.87
CA TYR A 97 8.97 8.19 -10.17
C TYR A 97 8.46 7.13 -11.15
N SER A 98 7.18 6.78 -11.08
CA SER A 98 6.48 5.84 -11.96
C SER A 98 6.50 6.27 -13.43
N LEU A 99 6.64 7.57 -13.72
CA LEU A 99 6.82 8.07 -15.10
C LEU A 99 8.11 7.57 -15.76
N GLY A 100 9.06 7.04 -14.98
CA GLY A 100 10.29 6.42 -15.48
C GLY A 100 10.16 4.96 -15.94
N SER A 101 8.96 4.38 -15.98
CA SER A 101 8.73 2.95 -16.23
C SER A 101 8.78 2.51 -17.70
N GLY A 102 9.47 3.27 -18.55
CA GLY A 102 9.70 2.93 -19.97
C GLY A 102 8.59 3.41 -20.89
N THR A 103 7.35 2.91 -20.73
CA THR A 103 6.21 3.28 -21.59
C THR A 103 5.20 4.17 -20.85
N ILE A 104 4.44 4.98 -21.60
CA ILE A 104 3.35 5.81 -21.04
C ILE A 104 2.28 4.92 -20.41
N GLU A 105 1.99 3.78 -21.05
CA GLU A 105 1.00 2.82 -20.57
C GLU A 105 1.40 2.18 -19.25
N ALA A 106 2.65 1.72 -19.13
CA ALA A 106 3.23 1.22 -17.88
C ALA A 106 3.17 2.27 -16.76
N ALA A 107 3.47 3.53 -17.07
CA ALA A 107 3.45 4.62 -16.10
C ALA A 107 2.03 4.93 -15.60
N ILE A 108 1.04 4.89 -16.50
CA ILE A 108 -0.38 5.06 -16.15
C ILE A 108 -0.84 3.88 -15.30
N MET A 109 -0.54 2.65 -15.71
CA MET A 109 -0.93 1.44 -15.00
C MET A 109 -0.41 1.45 -13.55
N LEU A 110 0.89 1.71 -13.37
CA LEU A 110 1.52 1.78 -12.06
C LEU A 110 0.91 2.90 -11.19
N ASN A 111 0.62 4.07 -11.77
CA ASN A 111 -0.03 5.16 -11.05
C ASN A 111 -1.45 4.81 -10.60
N ILE A 112 -2.25 4.16 -11.45
CA ILE A 112 -3.59 3.71 -11.10
C ILE A 112 -3.51 2.69 -9.95
N LEU A 113 -2.66 1.68 -10.08
CA LEU A 113 -2.49 0.66 -9.05
C LEU A 113 -2.00 1.25 -7.73
N HIS A 114 -1.08 2.21 -7.81
CA HIS A 114 -0.56 2.93 -6.65
C HIS A 114 -1.64 3.75 -5.94
N LEU A 115 -2.55 4.40 -6.67
CA LEU A 115 -3.67 5.12 -6.09
C LEU A 115 -4.71 4.18 -5.46
N ILE A 116 -5.01 3.05 -6.12
CA ILE A 116 -5.91 2.01 -5.61
C ILE A 116 -5.43 1.47 -4.26
N VAL A 117 -4.12 1.36 -4.06
CA VAL A 117 -3.54 0.86 -2.81
C VAL A 117 -3.32 1.99 -1.79
N GLY A 118 -2.75 3.10 -2.23
CA GLY A 118 -2.26 4.17 -1.36
C GLY A 118 -3.37 5.01 -0.74
N LEU A 119 -4.47 5.28 -1.44
CA LEU A 119 -5.59 6.05 -0.88
C LEU A 119 -6.33 5.27 0.24
N PRO A 120 -6.70 3.99 0.05
CA PRO A 120 -7.22 3.16 1.15
C PRO A 120 -6.24 3.03 2.31
N ALA A 121 -4.94 2.83 2.04
CA ALA A 121 -3.93 2.74 3.10
C ALA A 121 -3.86 4.02 3.94
N LEU A 122 -3.84 5.19 3.30
CA LEU A 122 -3.81 6.50 3.97
C LEU A 122 -5.01 6.74 4.87
N THR A 123 -6.19 6.29 4.45
CA THR A 123 -7.46 6.63 5.12
C THR A 123 -7.90 5.58 6.14
N LEU A 124 -7.71 4.29 5.86
CA LEU A 124 -8.23 3.19 6.66
C LEU A 124 -7.25 2.74 7.76
N LEU A 125 -5.93 2.76 7.51
CA LEU A 125 -4.95 2.28 8.50
C LEU A 125 -4.98 3.09 9.81
N PRO A 126 -4.98 4.44 9.80
CA PRO A 126 -5.06 5.23 11.04
C PRO A 126 -6.31 4.92 11.86
N ARG A 127 -7.44 4.67 11.18
CA ARG A 127 -8.71 4.33 11.85
C ARG A 127 -8.62 3.00 12.59
N THR A 128 -7.96 2.00 11.99
CA THR A 128 -7.72 0.72 12.68
C THR A 128 -6.80 0.87 13.89
N PHE A 129 -5.72 1.66 13.77
CA PHE A 129 -4.78 1.87 14.87
C PHE A 129 -5.36 2.68 16.03
N ARG A 130 -6.32 3.58 15.76
CA ARG A 130 -7.04 4.35 16.77
C ARG A 130 -8.09 3.51 17.52
N ASN A 131 -8.81 2.63 16.81
CA ASN A 131 -9.79 1.76 17.45
C ASN A 131 -9.15 0.79 18.47
N GLU A 132 -7.90 0.38 18.26
CA GLU A 132 -7.13 -0.40 19.26
C GLU A 132 -6.82 0.40 20.54
N GLN A 133 -6.52 1.70 20.45
CA GLN A 133 -6.24 2.53 21.63
C GLN A 133 -7.48 2.74 22.51
N ASN A 134 -8.67 2.71 21.91
CA ASN A 134 -9.95 2.88 22.62
C ASN A 134 -10.50 1.57 23.21
N TYR A 135 -9.83 0.44 23.00
CA TYR A 135 -10.04 -0.75 23.83
C TYR A 135 -8.99 -0.72 24.95
N PRO A 136 -9.24 -0.03 26.08
CA PRO A 136 -8.50 -0.36 27.28
C PRO A 136 -8.81 -1.83 27.57
N TYR A 137 -7.75 -2.57 27.82
CA TYR A 137 -7.81 -3.90 28.40
C TYR A 137 -8.79 -3.83 29.58
N SER A 138 -10.00 -4.39 29.43
CA SER A 138 -10.88 -4.64 30.56
C SER A 138 -10.22 -5.76 31.37
N SER A 139 -9.28 -5.38 32.23
CA SER A 139 -8.89 -6.22 33.35
C SER A 139 -10.02 -6.13 34.39
N GLU A 140 -11.16 -6.74 34.08
CA GLU A 140 -11.98 -7.34 35.13
C GLU A 140 -11.17 -8.50 35.70
N ILE A 141 -10.28 -8.18 36.63
CA ILE A 141 -9.80 -9.14 37.61
C ILE A 141 -10.94 -9.25 38.62
N VAL A 142 -11.82 -10.22 38.41
CA VAL A 142 -12.77 -10.67 39.43
C VAL A 142 -11.99 -11.66 40.31
N PHE A 143 -11.62 -11.21 41.51
CA PHE A 143 -11.36 -12.11 42.64
C PHE A 143 -12.63 -12.23 43.47
#